data_AF-A0A3Q3XH07-F1
#
_entry.id   AF-A0A3Q3XH07-F1
#
_cell.length_a   1.000
_cell.length_b   1.000
_cell.length_c   1.000
_cell.angle_alpha   90.00
_cell.angle_beta   90.00
_cell.angle_gamma   90.00
#
_symmetry.space_group_name_H-M   'P 1'
#
loop_
_entity.id
_entity.type
_entity.pdbx_description
1 polymer ?
#
loop_
_entity_poly.entity_id
_entity_poly.type
_entity_poly.pdbx_seq_one_letter_code
_entity_poly.pdbx_strand_id
1 'polypeptide(L)'
;MGLFTTLMRGLVRGADRMSEFTSKRGSRTHNKGRGARPTGLRLSSRKFLPTRAMIPEFMVPRLEGFRLKPYVSYRSPGGSLPPVTARNVFAEVAAAQIKKDFEKGTYSKEQLEKYGLEPTQDGKLFKLYPKNNLG
;
A
#
# COMPACT_ATOMS: atom_id res chain seq x y z
N MET A 1 -34.21 -2.11 -14.35
CA MET A 1 -33.84 -1.52 -15.65
C MET A 1 -33.58 -2.67 -16.64
N GLY A 2 -34.64 -3.18 -17.28
CA GLY A 2 -34.61 -4.44 -18.05
C GLY A 2 -34.25 -4.28 -19.53
N LEU A 3 -33.94 -5.40 -20.18
CA LEU A 3 -33.49 -5.50 -21.58
C LEU A 3 -34.39 -4.74 -22.60
N PHE A 4 -35.71 -4.74 -22.37
CA PHE A 4 -36.68 -4.02 -23.20
C PHE A 4 -36.47 -2.50 -23.20
N THR A 5 -36.12 -1.93 -22.03
CA THR A 5 -35.87 -0.48 -21.92
C THR A 5 -34.60 -0.07 -22.65
N THR A 6 -33.57 -0.93 -22.69
CA THR A 6 -32.34 -0.69 -23.44
C THR A 6 -32.55 -0.81 -24.95
N LEU A 7 -33.39 -1.73 -25.41
CA LEU A 7 -33.74 -1.88 -26.83
C LEU A 7 -34.55 -0.68 -27.35
N MET A 8 -35.60 -0.29 -26.61
CA MET A 8 -36.41 0.90 -26.96
C MET A 8 -35.56 2.18 -26.95
N ARG A 9 -34.62 2.32 -26.00
CA ARG A 9 -33.70 3.45 -25.97
C ARG A 9 -32.71 3.43 -27.14
N GLY A 10 -32.21 2.27 -27.55
CA GLY A 10 -31.34 2.12 -28.72
C GLY A 10 -32.03 2.52 -30.03
N LEU A 11 -33.32 2.23 -30.16
CA LEU A 11 -34.12 2.58 -31.35
C LEU A 11 -34.45 4.07 -31.45
N VAL A 12 -34.68 4.75 -30.32
CA VAL A 12 -35.18 6.14 -30.28
C VAL A 12 -34.10 7.18 -29.94
N ARG A 13 -33.08 6.81 -29.14
CA ARG A 13 -32.08 7.75 -28.58
C ARG A 13 -30.62 7.38 -28.85
N GLY A 14 -30.35 6.26 -29.51
CA GLY A 14 -28.99 5.78 -29.78
C GLY A 14 -28.27 5.19 -28.55
N ALA A 15 -26.94 4.99 -28.67
CA ALA A 15 -26.12 4.37 -27.62
C ALA A 15 -25.87 5.29 -26.41
N ASP A 16 -25.78 4.70 -25.23
CA ASP A 16 -25.49 5.44 -23.99
C ASP A 16 -24.00 5.79 -23.87
N ARG A 17 -23.72 7.10 -23.95
CA ARG A 17 -22.38 7.72 -23.85
C ARG A 17 -22.05 8.31 -22.47
N MET A 18 -23.02 8.33 -21.55
CA MET A 18 -22.84 8.91 -20.20
C MET A 18 -22.47 7.85 -19.16
N SER A 19 -22.94 6.62 -19.37
CA SER A 19 -22.61 5.49 -18.49
C SER A 19 -21.16 5.01 -18.65
N GLU A 20 -20.56 4.52 -17.57
CA GLU A 20 -19.19 4.00 -17.59
C GLU A 20 -19.05 2.81 -18.56
N PHE A 21 -17.97 2.84 -19.35
CA PHE A 21 -17.63 1.74 -20.23
C PHE A 21 -17.00 0.59 -19.44
N THR A 22 -17.64 -0.59 -19.47
CA THR A 22 -17.22 -1.76 -18.69
C THR A 22 -17.02 -3.00 -19.56
N SER A 23 -16.42 -4.06 -18.98
CA SER A 23 -16.20 -5.35 -19.67
C SER A 23 -17.45 -6.09 -20.13
N LYS A 24 -18.66 -5.62 -19.76
CA LYS A 24 -19.94 -6.22 -20.20
C LYS A 24 -20.53 -5.49 -21.42
N ARG A 25 -19.82 -4.48 -21.93
CA ARG A 25 -20.20 -3.69 -23.10
C ARG A 25 -19.17 -3.91 -24.20
N GLY A 26 -19.60 -3.74 -25.44
CA GLY A 26 -18.75 -3.95 -26.61
C GLY A 26 -18.76 -5.39 -27.12
N SER A 27 -17.91 -5.66 -28.10
CA SER A 27 -17.83 -6.98 -28.75
C SER A 27 -17.02 -7.98 -27.90
N ARG A 28 -16.98 -9.24 -28.33
CA ARG A 28 -16.25 -10.33 -27.66
C ARG A 28 -14.78 -10.02 -27.33
N THR A 29 -14.10 -9.19 -28.13
CA THR A 29 -12.69 -8.82 -27.93
C THR A 29 -12.49 -7.68 -26.93
N HIS A 30 -13.56 -6.97 -26.55
CA HIS A 30 -13.52 -5.85 -25.60
C HIS A 30 -13.52 -6.36 -24.16
N ASN A 31 -12.39 -6.91 -23.72
CA ASN A 31 -12.21 -7.35 -22.33
C ASN A 31 -11.35 -6.37 -21.53
N LYS A 32 -11.98 -5.33 -20.98
CA LYS A 32 -11.34 -4.29 -20.13
C LYS A 32 -10.85 -4.81 -18.77
N GLY A 33 -11.39 -5.92 -18.27
CA GLY A 33 -11.16 -6.37 -16.89
C GLY A 33 -11.91 -5.52 -15.83
N ARG A 34 -11.58 -5.75 -14.55
CA ARG A 34 -12.25 -5.12 -13.37
C ARG A 34 -11.26 -4.66 -12.28
N GLY A 35 -10.02 -4.35 -12.66
CA GLY A 35 -9.00 -3.86 -11.71
C GLY A 35 -8.22 -4.94 -10.96
N ALA A 36 -8.44 -6.23 -11.26
CA ALA A 36 -7.59 -7.30 -10.75
C ALA A 36 -6.15 -7.13 -11.26
N ARG A 37 -5.18 -7.08 -10.34
CA ARG A 37 -3.76 -7.01 -10.71
C ARG A 37 -3.28 -8.37 -11.23
N PRO A 38 -2.42 -8.41 -12.26
CA PRO A 38 -1.95 -9.67 -12.83
C PRO A 38 -1.05 -10.42 -11.85
N THR A 39 -1.19 -11.74 -11.80
CA THR A 39 -0.40 -12.66 -10.95
C THR A 39 0.61 -13.49 -11.75
N GLY A 40 0.86 -13.09 -13.00
CA GLY A 40 1.68 -13.85 -13.94
C GLY A 40 1.60 -13.28 -15.34
N LEU A 41 2.03 -14.06 -16.33
CA LEU A 41 2.16 -13.63 -17.72
C LEU A 41 1.43 -14.61 -18.66
N ARG A 42 0.96 -14.10 -19.81
CA ARG A 42 0.39 -14.93 -20.87
C ARG A 42 1.47 -15.25 -21.89
N LEU A 43 1.67 -16.54 -22.15
CA LEU A 43 2.64 -17.03 -23.13
C LEU A 43 2.12 -16.89 -24.57
N SER A 44 3.01 -16.98 -25.56
CA SER A 44 2.66 -17.01 -26.99
C SER A 44 1.68 -18.14 -27.34
N SER A 45 1.77 -19.26 -26.61
CA SER A 45 0.85 -20.40 -26.68
C SER A 45 -0.56 -20.12 -26.13
N ARG A 46 -0.84 -18.89 -25.71
CA ARG A 46 -2.07 -18.43 -25.04
C ARG A 46 -2.30 -19.02 -23.64
N LYS A 47 -1.44 -19.92 -23.17
CA LYS A 47 -1.46 -20.43 -21.78
C LYS A 47 -1.03 -19.34 -20.80
N PHE A 48 -1.59 -19.39 -19.59
CA PHE A 48 -1.22 -18.48 -18.50
C PHE A 48 -0.18 -19.14 -17.60
N LEU A 49 0.92 -18.43 -17.33
CA LEU A 49 1.98 -18.87 -16.42
C LEU A 49 1.89 -18.05 -15.12
N PRO A 50 1.46 -18.65 -14.00
CA PRO A 50 1.46 -17.98 -12.71
C PRO A 50 2.90 -17.82 -12.18
N THR A 51 3.23 -16.62 -11.71
CA THR A 51 4.56 -16.32 -11.13
C THR A 51 4.42 -16.16 -9.62
N ARG A 52 5.00 -17.06 -8.84
CA ARG A 52 4.86 -17.05 -7.36
C ARG A 52 5.23 -15.70 -6.73
N ALA A 53 6.30 -15.06 -7.21
CA ALA A 53 6.74 -13.74 -6.71
C ALA A 53 5.74 -12.59 -6.97
N MET A 54 4.80 -12.75 -7.90
CA MET A 54 3.75 -11.76 -8.16
C MET A 54 2.47 -12.02 -7.36
N ILE A 55 2.35 -13.20 -6.75
CA ILE A 55 1.19 -13.58 -5.94
C ILE A 55 1.44 -13.05 -4.52
N PRO A 56 0.55 -12.19 -3.98
CA PRO A 56 0.73 -11.64 -2.65
C PRO A 56 0.59 -12.75 -1.59
N GLU A 57 1.52 -12.80 -0.64
CA GLU A 57 1.48 -13.69 0.51
C GLU A 57 0.97 -12.91 1.73
N PHE A 58 -0.04 -13.46 2.43
CA PHE A 58 -0.58 -12.85 3.64
C PHE A 58 0.28 -13.22 4.85
N MET A 59 0.94 -12.22 5.46
CA MET A 59 1.73 -12.40 6.67
C MET A 59 0.81 -12.35 7.91
N VAL A 60 0.38 -13.53 8.39
CA VAL A 60 -0.54 -13.66 9.54
C VAL A 60 0.22 -14.01 10.81
N PRO A 61 0.24 -13.13 11.85
CA PRO A 61 0.91 -13.43 13.12
C PRO A 61 0.07 -14.39 13.99
N ARG A 62 0.72 -15.07 14.93
CA ARG A 62 0.03 -15.86 15.97
C ARG A 62 -0.61 -14.93 17.00
N LEU A 63 -1.87 -15.18 17.36
CA LEU A 63 -2.66 -14.32 18.25
C LEU A 63 -2.96 -14.96 19.63
N GLU A 64 -2.29 -16.06 19.97
CA GLU A 64 -2.42 -16.70 21.29
C GLU A 64 -1.97 -15.74 22.39
N GLY A 65 -2.81 -15.53 23.40
CA GLY A 65 -2.53 -14.59 24.50
C GLY A 65 -2.65 -13.10 24.13
N PHE A 66 -3.15 -12.75 22.94
CA PHE A 66 -3.28 -11.34 22.53
C PHE A 66 -4.38 -10.60 23.31
N ARG A 67 -3.99 -9.56 24.04
CA ARG A 67 -4.87 -8.83 24.98
C ARG A 67 -5.78 -7.80 24.29
N LEU A 68 -5.31 -7.18 23.21
CA LEU A 68 -6.05 -6.13 22.53
C LEU A 68 -7.31 -6.71 21.87
N LYS A 69 -8.40 -5.94 21.93
CA LYS A 69 -9.70 -6.31 21.36
C LYS A 69 -10.08 -5.32 20.25
N PRO A 70 -10.94 -5.70 19.30
CA PRO A 70 -11.40 -4.81 18.24
C PRO A 70 -12.15 -3.56 18.75
N TYR A 71 -12.65 -3.62 19.99
CA TYR A 71 -13.41 -2.54 20.62
C TYR A 71 -12.77 -2.12 21.94
N VAL A 72 -12.91 -0.85 22.27
CA VAL A 72 -12.40 -0.23 23.51
C VAL A 72 -13.58 0.14 24.41
N SER A 73 -13.39 0.04 25.74
CA SER A 73 -14.40 0.42 26.71
C SER A 73 -14.62 1.94 26.76
N TYR A 74 -15.86 2.38 26.97
CA TYR A 74 -16.21 3.78 27.22
C TYR A 74 -15.62 4.34 28.53
N ARG A 75 -15.13 3.47 29.42
CA ARG A 75 -14.46 3.90 30.66
C ARG A 75 -13.05 4.44 30.43
N SER A 76 -12.49 4.27 29.23
CA SER A 76 -11.18 4.81 28.88
C SER A 76 -11.23 6.33 28.81
N PRO A 77 -10.25 7.06 29.37
CA PRO A 77 -10.19 8.50 29.25
C PRO A 77 -10.03 8.90 27.77
N GLY A 78 -10.54 10.09 27.41
CA GLY A 78 -10.32 10.65 26.08
C GLY A 78 -8.83 10.92 25.84
N GLY A 79 -8.28 10.39 24.75
CA GLY A 79 -6.89 10.63 24.37
C GLY A 79 -6.76 11.90 23.53
N SER A 80 -5.93 12.86 23.96
CA SER A 80 -5.45 13.96 23.11
C SER A 80 -4.02 13.66 22.67
N LEU A 81 -3.85 12.96 21.55
CA LEU A 81 -2.52 12.72 20.99
C LEU A 81 -2.24 13.75 19.90
N PRO A 82 -1.14 14.52 20.00
CA PRO A 82 -0.70 15.36 18.90
C PRO A 82 -0.26 14.47 17.71
N PRO A 83 -0.33 14.97 16.47
CA PRO A 83 0.16 14.23 15.32
C PRO A 83 1.65 13.92 15.45
N VAL A 84 2.05 12.71 15.07
CA VAL A 84 3.46 12.30 15.06
C VAL A 84 4.19 13.06 13.96
N THR A 85 5.29 13.74 14.33
CA THR A 85 6.14 14.49 13.38
C THR A 85 7.54 13.88 13.32
N ALA A 86 8.26 14.10 12.21
CA ALA A 86 9.64 13.65 12.06
C ALA A 86 10.57 14.18 13.17
N ARG A 87 10.32 15.41 13.65
CA ARG A 87 11.03 16.01 14.77
C ARG A 87 10.80 15.23 16.06
N ASN A 88 9.56 14.85 16.35
CA ASN A 88 9.24 14.09 17.57
C ASN A 88 9.92 12.72 17.55
N VAL A 89 9.86 12.02 16.42
CA VAL A 89 10.53 10.71 16.25
C VAL A 89 12.05 10.84 16.39
N PHE A 90 12.66 11.86 15.77
CA PHE A 90 14.10 12.10 15.90
C PHE A 90 14.50 12.38 17.36
N ALA A 91 13.72 13.21 18.06
CA ALA A 91 13.96 13.57 19.44
C ALA A 91 13.88 12.37 20.39
N GLU A 92 12.93 11.45 20.15
CA GLU A 92 12.74 10.25 20.98
C GLU A 92 13.77 9.17 20.70
N VAL A 93 14.10 8.90 19.43
CA VAL A 93 14.92 7.74 19.04
C VAL A 93 16.41 8.07 19.00
N ALA A 94 16.81 9.12 18.29
CA ALA A 94 18.22 9.37 17.96
C ALA A 94 18.88 10.42 18.86
N ALA A 95 18.13 11.45 19.28
CA ALA A 95 18.73 12.61 19.94
C ALA A 95 19.43 12.28 21.27
N ALA A 96 18.91 11.33 22.04
CA ALA A 96 19.52 10.94 23.32
C ALA A 96 20.92 10.33 23.13
N GLN A 97 21.13 9.54 22.06
CA GLN A 97 22.42 8.95 21.76
C GLN A 97 23.41 9.99 21.21
N ILE A 98 22.95 10.84 20.30
CA ILE A 98 23.78 11.92 19.71
C ILE A 98 24.29 12.87 20.81
N LYS A 99 23.42 13.28 21.75
CA LYS A 99 23.81 14.15 22.88
C LYS A 99 24.91 13.52 23.74
N LYS A 100 24.78 12.24 24.09
CA LYS A 100 25.80 11.51 24.88
C LYS A 100 27.15 11.46 24.17
N ASP A 101 27.15 11.18 22.88
CA ASP A 101 28.39 11.07 22.10
C ASP A 101 29.01 12.45 21.83
N PHE A 102 28.19 13.50 21.76
CA PHE A 102 28.62 14.89 21.67
C PHE A 102 29.29 15.37 22.97
N GLU A 103 28.67 15.13 24.13
CA GLU A 103 29.24 15.47 25.44
C GLU A 103 30.54 14.73 25.73
N LYS A 104 30.68 13.50 25.23
CA LYS A 104 31.92 12.71 25.32
C LYS A 104 33.02 13.12 24.32
N GLY A 105 32.73 14.03 23.40
CA GLY A 105 33.68 14.45 22.35
C GLY A 105 33.93 13.41 21.27
N THR A 106 33.13 12.35 21.19
CA THR A 106 33.27 11.25 20.21
C THR A 106 32.36 11.40 18.98
N TYR A 107 31.66 12.53 18.87
CA TYR A 107 30.75 12.81 17.77
C TYR A 107 31.51 13.18 16.48
N SER A 108 31.13 12.55 15.37
CA SER A 108 31.64 12.84 14.03
C SER A 108 30.47 12.88 13.04
N LYS A 109 30.52 13.83 12.09
CA LYS A 109 29.50 14.01 11.04
C LYS A 109 29.60 12.94 9.96
N GLU A 110 30.77 12.35 9.80
CA GLU A 110 31.05 11.30 8.83
C GLU A 110 30.44 9.96 9.28
N GLN A 111 30.19 9.79 10.58
CA GLN A 111 29.70 8.53 11.18
C GLN A 111 28.20 8.55 11.50
N LEU A 112 27.39 9.21 10.66
CA LEU A 112 25.93 9.32 10.90
C LEU A 112 25.17 7.99 10.75
N GLU A 113 25.72 7.04 9.99
CA GLU A 113 25.14 5.70 9.84
C GLU A 113 25.03 4.95 11.17
N LYS A 114 25.95 5.23 12.11
CA LYS A 114 25.92 4.71 13.49
C LYS A 114 24.62 5.09 14.22
N TYR A 115 24.05 6.24 13.91
CA TYR A 115 22.81 6.74 14.51
C TYR A 115 21.58 6.37 13.66
N GLY A 116 21.73 5.50 12.66
CA GLY A 116 20.64 5.03 11.81
C GLY A 116 20.33 5.90 10.60
N LEU A 117 21.19 6.88 10.26
CA LEU A 117 21.01 7.62 9.02
C LEU A 117 21.38 6.73 7.83
N GLU A 118 20.45 6.63 6.89
CA GLU A 118 20.62 5.91 5.66
C GLU A 118 20.74 6.89 4.49
N PRO A 119 21.96 7.22 4.01
CA PRO A 119 22.16 8.29 3.03
C PRO A 119 21.53 7.96 1.67
N THR A 120 21.58 6.69 1.25
CA THR A 120 21.00 6.21 0.01
C THR A 120 20.03 5.05 0.26
N GLN A 121 19.05 4.91 -0.64
CA GLN A 121 18.04 3.84 -0.59
C GLN A 121 18.36 2.71 -1.57
N ASP A 122 19.48 2.80 -2.28
CA ASP A 122 19.92 1.77 -3.23
C ASP A 122 20.48 0.55 -2.49
N GLY A 123 20.26 -0.63 -3.07
CA GLY A 123 20.59 -1.90 -2.44
C GLY A 123 19.64 -2.35 -1.31
N LYS A 124 18.70 -1.50 -0.89
CA LYS A 124 17.71 -1.89 0.14
C LYS A 124 16.57 -2.72 -0.43
N LEU A 125 16.19 -3.75 0.32
CA LEU A 125 15.04 -4.58 -0.01
C LEU A 125 13.74 -3.76 0.06
N PHE A 126 13.58 -2.98 1.14
CA PHE A 126 12.45 -2.08 1.34
C PHE A 126 12.92 -0.64 1.18
N LYS A 127 12.49 0.00 0.09
CA LYS A 127 12.84 1.39 -0.22
C LYS A 127 11.80 2.34 0.34
N LEU A 128 12.26 3.45 0.91
CA LEU A 128 11.37 4.54 1.34
C LEU A 128 10.87 5.36 0.14
N TYR A 129 11.75 5.66 -0.82
CA TYR A 129 11.41 6.40 -2.04
C TYR A 129 12.28 5.95 -3.24
N PRO A 130 11.68 5.60 -4.40
CA PRO A 130 10.26 5.30 -4.59
C PRO A 130 9.87 4.05 -3.79
N LYS A 131 8.72 4.10 -3.10
CA LYS A 131 8.24 3.01 -2.25
C LYS A 131 7.99 1.74 -3.08
N ASN A 132 8.59 0.62 -2.69
CA ASN A 132 8.49 -0.65 -3.40
C ASN A 132 7.74 -1.75 -2.64
N ASN A 133 7.29 -1.48 -1.41
CA ASN A 133 6.48 -2.39 -0.60
C ASN A 133 5.01 -1.99 -0.57
N LEU A 134 4.16 -2.99 -0.33
CA LEU A 134 2.74 -2.78 -0.08
C LEU A 134 2.58 -2.15 1.32
N GLY A 135 1.71 -1.16 1.42
CA GLY A 135 1.25 -0.58 2.68
C GLY A 135 -0.23 -0.29 2.62
#